data_AF-A0AAN6VFT1-F1
#
_entry.id   AF-A0AAN6VFT1-F1
#
_cell.length_a   1.000
_cell.length_b   1.000
_cell.length_c   1.000
_cell.angle_alpha   90.00
_cell.angle_beta   90.00
_cell.angle_gamma   90.00
#
_symmetry.space_group_name_H-M   'P 1'
#
loop_
_entity.id
_entity.type
_entity.pdbx_description
1 polymer ?
#
loop_
_entity_poly.entity_id
_entity_poly.type
_entity_poly.pdbx_seq_one_letter_code
_entity_poly.pdbx_strand_id
1 'polypeptide(L)'
;MDFDTISGCRTGFPLLAQRIALNPDYESFIFRKFDRLSARNLLHLEARLAYLEAKLDRAGEQAALPTADNETRRSVRAWEAFEENAANPARPEHMRMKLVEQVQETLKEYQEALLRQSHIAALEAPKNRAFDVAHSQFHEDRRQPLLAGLAEGRLGEDNRRDLVAVRRPAQKDLLSRFLQDHWMFKVCPSLYPRTGVSTVVAAILLLGAIVLLRLLREENAQLGAIAMFTVLFAASVGVPTNARRAEIFASTAAYAAVLVVFVSSNSGSCTCVSGN
;
A
#
# COMPACT_ATOMS: atom_id res chain seq x y z
N MET A 1 16.41 -27.00 -17.21
CA MET A 1 17.60 -26.14 -17.01
C MET A 1 18.10 -26.46 -15.62
N ASP A 2 19.15 -27.25 -15.60
CA ASP A 2 19.59 -28.03 -14.45
C ASP A 2 20.26 -27.13 -13.40
N PHE A 3 19.75 -27.20 -12.17
CA PHE A 3 20.21 -26.39 -11.04
C PHE A 3 21.50 -26.93 -10.38
N ASP A 4 22.05 -28.03 -10.87
CA ASP A 4 23.07 -28.82 -10.17
C ASP A 4 24.52 -28.56 -10.60
N THR A 5 24.78 -27.67 -11.57
CA THR A 5 26.15 -27.40 -12.07
C THR A 5 26.86 -26.18 -11.47
N ILE A 6 26.32 -25.55 -10.42
CA ILE A 6 26.98 -24.40 -9.74
C ILE A 6 27.27 -24.68 -8.26
N SER A 7 27.76 -25.89 -7.97
CA SER A 7 28.33 -26.29 -6.68
C SER A 7 29.79 -25.82 -6.51
N GLY A 8 30.11 -24.61 -6.97
CA GLY A 8 31.32 -23.89 -6.55
C GLY A 8 30.94 -22.94 -5.43
N CYS A 9 31.54 -23.09 -4.24
CA CYS A 9 31.30 -22.31 -3.00
C CYS A 9 30.83 -20.88 -3.27
N ARG A 10 29.51 -20.68 -3.34
CA ARG A 10 28.93 -19.34 -3.33
C ARG A 10 28.97 -18.91 -1.87
N THR A 11 29.79 -17.94 -1.51
CA THR A 11 29.75 -17.25 -0.22
C THR A 11 29.39 -15.79 -0.45
N GLY A 12 29.05 -15.02 0.59
CA GLY A 12 28.75 -13.60 0.44
C GLY A 12 27.37 -13.31 -0.16
N PHE A 13 27.29 -12.20 -0.88
CA PHE A 13 26.04 -11.69 -1.48
C PHE A 13 25.33 -12.68 -2.43
N PRO A 14 26.02 -13.43 -3.31
CA PRO A 14 25.35 -14.36 -4.22
C PRO A 14 24.59 -15.49 -3.51
N LEU A 15 25.20 -16.10 -2.49
CA LEU A 15 24.55 -17.14 -1.70
C LEU A 15 23.40 -16.58 -0.88
N LEU A 16 23.58 -15.40 -0.32
CA LEU A 16 22.54 -14.74 0.44
C LEU A 16 21.33 -14.40 -0.43
N ALA A 17 21.56 -13.84 -1.62
CA ALA A 17 20.50 -13.51 -2.57
C ALA A 17 19.73 -14.78 -2.99
N GLN A 18 20.45 -15.89 -3.21
CA GLN A 18 19.83 -17.19 -3.47
C GLN A 18 18.94 -17.63 -2.30
N ARG A 19 19.44 -17.56 -1.05
CA ARG A 19 18.66 -17.93 0.15
C ARG A 19 17.41 -17.08 0.34
N ILE A 20 17.51 -15.77 0.11
CA ILE A 20 16.37 -14.85 0.17
C ILE A 20 15.32 -15.23 -0.89
N ALA A 21 15.77 -15.60 -2.10
CA ALA A 21 14.89 -15.93 -3.24
C ALA A 21 14.22 -17.31 -3.13
N LEU A 22 14.72 -18.23 -2.30
CA LEU A 22 14.15 -19.58 -2.14
C LEU A 22 12.76 -19.59 -1.48
N ASN A 23 12.41 -18.57 -0.70
CA ASN A 23 11.12 -18.53 -0.01
C ASN A 23 10.00 -17.93 -0.91
N PRO A 24 8.97 -18.70 -1.29
CA PRO A 24 7.96 -18.29 -2.27
C PRO A 24 7.05 -17.13 -1.82
N ASP A 25 6.99 -16.86 -0.52
CA ASP A 25 6.08 -15.85 0.07
C ASP A 25 6.73 -14.46 0.31
N TYR A 26 7.98 -14.25 -0.14
CA TYR A 26 8.74 -13.03 0.11
C TYR A 26 8.95 -12.70 1.61
N GLU A 27 8.74 -13.67 2.51
CA GLU A 27 8.84 -13.44 3.96
C GLU A 27 10.28 -13.12 4.39
N SER A 28 11.28 -13.69 3.71
CA SER A 28 12.71 -13.44 3.95
C SER A 28 13.28 -12.22 3.23
N PHE A 29 12.47 -11.49 2.44
CA PHE A 29 12.90 -10.24 1.78
C PHE A 29 12.95 -9.09 2.78
N ILE A 30 13.88 -9.17 3.72
CA ILE A 30 14.05 -8.22 4.80
C ILE A 30 15.24 -7.31 4.49
N PHE A 31 15.01 -6.00 4.45
CA PHE A 31 16.01 -4.98 4.16
C PHE A 31 15.94 -3.84 5.17
N ARG A 32 17.00 -3.02 5.22
CA ARG A 32 17.02 -1.79 6.01
C ARG A 32 16.39 -0.64 5.22
N LYS A 33 15.59 0.20 5.88
CA LYS A 33 14.99 1.42 5.31
C LYS A 33 16.00 2.56 5.20
N PHE A 34 16.94 2.62 6.15
CA PHE A 34 17.88 3.73 6.35
C PHE A 34 17.17 5.06 6.61
N ASP A 35 16.12 5.08 7.44
CA ASP A 35 15.26 6.25 7.66
C ASP A 35 16.03 7.53 8.02
N ARG A 36 17.06 7.41 8.88
CA ARG A 36 17.92 8.54 9.26
C ARG A 36 18.70 9.11 8.07
N LEU A 37 19.19 8.25 7.18
CA LEU A 37 19.94 8.66 6.00
C LEU A 37 19.01 9.28 4.95
N SER A 38 17.84 8.68 4.75
CA SER A 38 16.80 9.21 3.86
C SER A 38 16.30 10.58 4.31
N ALA A 39 16.03 10.75 5.61
CA ALA A 39 15.65 12.05 6.18
C ALA A 39 16.76 13.09 5.97
N ARG A 40 18.02 12.72 6.19
CA ARG A 40 19.16 13.63 5.92
C ARG A 40 19.25 14.02 4.44
N ASN A 41 19.01 13.09 3.53
CA ASN A 41 18.98 13.38 2.09
C ASN A 41 17.87 14.36 1.74
N LEU A 42 16.66 14.16 2.26
CA LEU A 42 15.53 15.06 2.05
C LEU A 42 15.81 16.47 2.59
N LEU A 43 16.36 16.58 3.80
CA LEU A 43 16.75 17.86 4.40
C LEU A 43 17.81 18.60 3.56
N HIS A 44 18.77 17.87 2.98
CA HIS A 44 19.76 18.47 2.09
C HIS A 44 19.14 19.00 0.80
N LEU A 45 18.22 18.25 0.21
CA LEU A 45 17.50 18.68 -1.00
C LEU A 45 16.60 19.89 -0.72
N GLU A 46 15.88 19.89 0.40
CA GLU A 46 15.06 21.00 0.87
C GLU A 46 15.90 22.26 1.08
N ALA A 47 17.02 22.16 1.80
CA ALA A 47 17.94 23.28 2.02
C ALA A 47 18.54 23.80 0.71
N ARG A 48 18.87 22.91 -0.24
CA ARG A 48 19.36 23.30 -1.57
C ARG A 48 18.29 24.04 -2.37
N LEU A 49 17.04 23.58 -2.33
CA LEU A 49 15.92 24.27 -2.98
C LEU A 49 15.69 25.65 -2.40
N ALA A 50 15.63 25.78 -1.07
CA ALA A 50 15.49 27.07 -0.41
C ALA A 50 16.62 28.05 -0.76
N TYR A 51 17.85 27.54 -0.89
CA TYR A 51 18.99 28.34 -1.36
C TYR A 51 18.84 28.82 -2.81
N LEU A 52 18.40 27.93 -3.71
CA LEU A 52 18.19 28.26 -5.12
C LEU A 52 17.01 29.22 -5.31
N GLU A 53 15.92 29.02 -4.58
CA GLU A 53 14.76 29.92 -4.53
C GLU A 53 15.18 31.34 -4.14
N ALA A 54 15.88 31.48 -3.01
CA ALA A 54 16.39 32.78 -2.57
C ALA A 54 17.34 33.43 -3.60
N LYS A 55 18.10 32.64 -4.37
CA LYS A 55 18.97 33.16 -5.43
C LYS A 55 18.17 33.61 -6.66
N LEU A 56 17.10 32.90 -7.00
CA LEU A 56 16.18 33.25 -8.09
C LEU A 56 15.40 34.53 -7.75
N ASP A 57 14.90 34.65 -6.52
CA ASP A 57 14.17 35.83 -6.04
C ASP A 57 15.03 37.08 -6.11
N ARG A 58 16.26 37.03 -5.59
CA ARG A 58 17.23 38.14 -5.71
C ARG A 58 17.49 38.53 -7.16
N ALA A 59 17.55 37.55 -8.07
CA ALA A 59 17.75 37.82 -9.48
C ALA A 59 16.50 38.49 -10.11
N GLY A 60 15.30 38.16 -9.64
CA GLY A 60 14.04 38.81 -10.01
C GLY A 60 13.94 40.25 -9.48
N GLU A 61 14.31 40.48 -8.22
CA GLU A 61 14.36 41.82 -7.61
C GLU A 61 15.29 42.75 -8.40
N GLN A 62 16.46 42.27 -8.81
CA GLN A 62 17.39 43.04 -9.65
C GLN A 62 16.80 43.42 -11.00
N ALA A 63 15.94 42.59 -11.60
CA ALA A 63 15.23 42.91 -12.84
C ALA A 63 14.08 43.90 -12.64
N ALA A 64 13.55 44.00 -11.42
CA ALA A 64 12.48 44.92 -11.07
C ALA A 64 12.97 46.36 -10.82
N LEU A 65 14.27 46.55 -10.57
CA LEU A 65 14.86 47.86 -10.31
C LEU A 65 14.61 48.85 -11.47
N PRO A 66 14.41 50.14 -11.19
CA PRO A 66 14.22 51.16 -12.22
C PRO A 66 15.39 51.32 -13.19
N THR A 67 16.59 50.90 -12.78
CA THR A 67 17.82 50.93 -13.59
C THR A 67 17.95 49.77 -14.57
N ALA A 68 17.05 48.79 -14.54
CA ALA A 68 17.09 47.63 -15.41
C ALA A 68 16.61 47.97 -16.83
N ASP A 69 17.25 47.34 -17.83
CA ASP A 69 16.91 47.48 -19.25
C ASP A 69 15.47 47.01 -19.53
N ASN A 70 14.83 47.62 -20.54
CA ASN A 70 13.47 47.27 -20.95
C ASN A 70 13.38 45.81 -21.42
N GLU A 71 14.41 45.28 -22.08
CA GLU A 71 14.47 43.88 -22.48
C GLU A 71 14.56 42.94 -21.28
N THR A 72 15.33 43.30 -20.24
CA THR A 72 15.37 42.53 -18.99
C THR A 72 14.00 42.50 -18.30
N ARG A 73 13.25 43.61 -18.32
CA ARG A 73 11.88 43.67 -17.79
C ARG A 73 10.92 42.81 -18.61
N ARG A 74 11.12 42.72 -19.93
CA ARG A 74 10.35 41.87 -20.83
C ARG A 74 10.62 40.39 -20.56
N SER A 75 11.88 39.99 -20.41
CA SER A 75 12.28 38.61 -20.09
C SER A 75 11.73 38.09 -18.75
N VAL A 76 11.37 38.96 -17.80
CA VAL A 76 10.70 38.52 -16.55
C VAL A 76 9.24 38.11 -16.80
N ARG A 77 8.60 38.66 -17.83
CA ARG A 77 7.15 38.48 -18.08
C ARG A 77 6.85 37.53 -19.23
N ALA A 78 7.75 37.43 -20.20
CA ALA A 78 7.59 36.63 -21.40
C ALA A 78 8.72 35.60 -21.49
N TRP A 79 8.34 34.33 -21.54
CA TRP A 79 9.30 33.22 -21.62
C TRP A 79 10.09 33.26 -22.92
N GLU A 80 9.45 33.61 -24.03
CA GLU A 80 10.08 33.71 -25.35
C GLU A 80 11.23 34.73 -25.32
N ALA A 81 10.99 35.90 -24.70
CA ALA A 81 12.02 36.92 -24.53
C ALA A 81 13.10 36.51 -23.52
N PHE A 82 12.77 35.66 -22.54
CA PHE A 82 13.76 35.12 -21.60
C PHE A 82 14.72 34.16 -22.29
N GLU A 83 14.17 33.22 -23.07
CA GLU A 83 14.93 32.21 -23.80
C GLU A 83 15.84 32.84 -24.86
N GLU A 84 15.32 33.77 -25.67
CA GLU A 84 16.09 34.51 -26.66
C GLU A 84 17.26 35.28 -26.01
N ASN A 85 17.00 36.01 -24.92
CA ASN A 85 18.03 36.80 -24.23
C ASN A 85 19.03 35.94 -23.46
N ALA A 86 18.62 34.76 -22.98
CA ALA A 86 19.48 33.80 -22.30
C ALA A 86 20.49 33.12 -23.24
N ALA A 87 20.26 33.13 -24.55
CA ALA A 87 21.22 32.62 -25.53
C ALA A 87 22.55 33.40 -25.50
N ASN A 88 22.55 34.64 -25.04
CA ASN A 88 23.76 35.48 -24.94
C ASN A 88 24.42 35.36 -23.54
N PRO A 89 25.64 34.79 -23.43
CA PRO A 89 26.32 34.61 -22.15
C PRO A 89 26.65 35.91 -21.39
N ALA A 90 26.72 37.04 -22.08
CA ALA A 90 27.00 38.34 -21.47
C ALA A 90 25.79 38.93 -20.74
N ARG A 91 24.57 38.44 -21.03
CA ARG A 91 23.35 38.94 -20.42
C ARG A 91 23.05 38.22 -19.09
N PRO A 92 22.48 38.91 -18.09
CA PRO A 92 22.11 38.29 -16.81
C PRO A 92 21.07 37.16 -16.97
N GLU A 93 20.26 37.21 -18.03
CA GLU A 93 19.28 36.19 -18.39
C GLU A 93 19.91 34.81 -18.60
N HIS A 94 21.15 34.74 -19.12
CA HIS A 94 21.87 33.47 -19.29
C HIS A 94 22.14 32.76 -17.96
N MET A 95 22.59 33.50 -16.94
CA MET A 95 22.80 32.94 -15.61
C MET A 95 21.48 32.57 -14.93
N ARG A 96 20.43 33.38 -15.14
CA ARG A 96 19.07 33.07 -14.63
C ARG A 96 18.53 31.78 -15.23
N MET A 97 18.74 31.53 -16.53
CA MET A 97 18.30 30.28 -17.18
C MET A 97 18.93 29.07 -16.50
N LYS A 98 20.25 29.10 -16.25
CA LYS A 98 20.96 28.05 -15.50
C LYS A 98 20.41 27.83 -14.10
N LEU A 99 20.00 28.89 -13.41
CA LEU A 99 19.36 28.77 -12.09
C LEU A 99 18.00 28.09 -12.19
N VAL A 100 17.17 28.47 -13.17
CA VAL A 100 15.88 27.84 -13.41
C VAL A 100 16.05 26.35 -13.71
N GLU A 101 17.00 25.99 -14.57
CA GLU A 101 17.33 24.58 -14.86
C GLU A 101 17.75 23.81 -13.60
N GLN A 102 18.63 24.39 -12.77
CA GLN A 102 19.06 23.78 -11.51
C GLN A 102 17.90 23.61 -10.51
N VAL A 103 16.98 24.56 -10.45
CA VAL A 103 15.77 24.46 -9.62
C VAL A 103 14.90 23.33 -10.13
N GLN A 104 14.63 23.25 -11.43
CA GLN A 104 13.80 22.20 -12.02
C GLN A 104 14.38 20.80 -11.75
N GLU A 105 15.69 20.62 -11.93
CA GLU A 105 16.38 19.36 -11.66
C GLU A 105 16.30 18.99 -10.17
N THR A 106 16.69 19.92 -9.29
CA THR A 106 16.69 19.67 -7.83
C THR A 106 15.28 19.42 -7.30
N LEU A 107 14.27 20.13 -7.83
CA LEU A 107 12.88 19.98 -7.41
C LEU A 107 12.33 18.62 -7.81
N LYS A 108 12.65 18.17 -9.04
CA LYS A 108 12.32 16.82 -9.50
C LYS A 108 12.97 15.76 -8.61
N GLU A 109 14.27 15.89 -8.32
CA GLU A 109 14.98 14.97 -7.42
C GLU A 109 14.33 14.92 -6.02
N TYR A 110 13.97 16.07 -5.45
CA TYR A 110 13.29 16.17 -4.17
C TYR A 110 11.92 15.48 -4.17
N GLN A 111 11.07 15.78 -5.16
CA GLN A 111 9.74 15.18 -5.28
C GLN A 111 9.81 13.67 -5.49
N GLU A 112 10.73 13.20 -6.34
CA GLU A 112 10.97 11.76 -6.53
C GLU A 112 11.47 11.10 -5.24
N ALA A 113 12.38 11.74 -4.51
CA ALA A 113 12.89 11.24 -3.23
C ALA A 113 11.77 11.14 -2.18
N LEU A 114 10.90 12.15 -2.10
CA LEU A 114 9.73 12.14 -1.22
C LEU A 114 8.76 11.01 -1.54
N LEU A 115 8.43 10.81 -2.82
CA LEU A 115 7.55 9.72 -3.26
C LEU A 115 8.18 8.35 -2.95
N ARG A 116 9.47 8.16 -3.23
CA ARG A 116 10.18 6.92 -2.87
C ARG A 116 10.14 6.68 -1.35
N GLN A 117 10.38 7.72 -0.54
CA GLN A 117 10.36 7.59 0.91
C GLN A 117 8.96 7.30 1.45
N SER A 118 7.90 7.86 0.86
CA SER A 118 6.52 7.55 1.27
C SER A 118 6.17 6.09 0.99
N HIS A 119 6.59 5.56 -0.17
CA HIS A 119 6.43 4.14 -0.49
C HIS A 119 7.23 3.23 0.47
N ILE A 120 8.46 3.60 0.83
CA ILE A 120 9.27 2.85 1.80
C ILE A 120 8.65 2.91 3.21
N ALA A 121 8.14 4.07 3.63
CA ALA A 121 7.49 4.25 4.92
C ALA A 121 6.20 3.42 5.05
N ALA A 122 5.51 3.18 3.94
CA ALA A 122 4.33 2.31 3.90
C ALA A 122 4.65 0.80 4.03
N LEU A 123 5.93 0.40 3.92
CA LEU A 123 6.33 -0.99 4.10
C LEU A 123 6.25 -1.42 5.57
N GLU A 124 5.64 -2.57 5.81
CA GLU A 124 5.51 -3.15 7.14
C GLU A 124 6.85 -3.68 7.69
N ALA A 125 6.96 -3.66 9.01
CA ALA A 125 8.03 -4.37 9.71
C ALA A 125 7.94 -5.90 9.45
N PRO A 126 9.07 -6.61 9.47
CA PRO A 126 9.07 -8.07 9.38
C PRO A 126 8.35 -8.69 10.59
N LYS A 127 7.63 -9.78 10.35
CA LYS A 127 7.08 -10.60 11.45
C LYS A 127 8.23 -11.28 12.19
N ASN A 128 8.11 -11.48 13.49
CA ASN A 128 9.13 -12.14 14.31
C ASN A 128 9.59 -13.48 13.70
N ARG A 129 8.66 -14.37 13.35
CA ARG A 129 9.00 -15.66 12.72
C ARG A 129 9.82 -15.52 11.43
N ALA A 130 9.47 -14.56 10.58
CA ALA A 130 10.17 -14.33 9.32
C ALA A 130 11.55 -13.73 9.56
N PHE A 131 11.66 -12.84 10.55
CA PHE A 131 12.92 -12.31 11.02
C PHE A 131 13.82 -13.43 11.58
N ASP A 132 13.29 -14.33 12.41
CA ASP A 132 14.05 -15.44 12.99
C ASP A 132 14.59 -16.39 11.91
N VAL A 133 13.76 -16.71 10.90
CA VAL A 133 14.18 -17.52 9.74
C VAL A 133 15.27 -16.78 8.96
N ALA A 134 15.07 -15.51 8.63
CA ALA A 134 16.08 -14.74 7.92
C ALA A 134 17.38 -14.65 8.74
N HIS A 135 17.30 -14.39 10.04
CA HIS A 135 18.45 -14.31 10.93
C HIS A 135 19.22 -15.65 10.97
N SER A 136 18.52 -16.78 11.06
CA SER A 136 19.15 -18.10 10.98
C SER A 136 19.80 -18.38 9.61
N GLN A 137 19.19 -17.92 8.52
CA GLN A 137 19.74 -18.08 7.16
C GLN A 137 21.01 -17.24 6.94
N PHE A 138 21.25 -16.21 7.76
CA PHE A 138 22.45 -15.38 7.69
C PHE A 138 23.66 -16.01 8.39
N HIS A 139 23.41 -16.89 9.36
CA HIS A 139 24.43 -17.62 10.09
C HIS A 139 24.47 -19.06 9.56
N GLU A 140 25.19 -19.25 8.45
CA GLU A 140 25.37 -20.56 7.78
C GLU A 140 26.04 -21.60 8.70
N ASP A 141 26.95 -21.14 9.54
CA ASP A 141 27.60 -21.92 10.58
C ASP A 141 27.86 -20.94 11.73
N ARG A 142 27.69 -21.34 13.00
CA ARG A 142 27.83 -20.42 14.16
C ARG A 142 29.22 -19.74 14.29
N ARG A 143 30.13 -20.01 13.36
CA ARG A 143 31.52 -19.54 13.34
C ARG A 143 31.79 -18.40 12.37
N GLN A 144 31.02 -18.24 11.29
CA GLN A 144 31.24 -17.16 10.32
C GLN A 144 29.91 -16.64 9.73
N PRO A 145 29.68 -15.32 9.74
CA PRO A 145 28.53 -14.71 9.09
C PRO A 145 28.67 -14.77 7.56
N LEU A 146 27.54 -14.86 6.86
CA LEU A 146 27.53 -14.91 5.39
C LEU A 146 28.03 -13.61 4.74
N LEU A 147 27.86 -12.47 5.42
CA LEU A 147 28.42 -11.16 5.05
C LEU A 147 29.35 -10.68 6.15
N ALA A 148 30.48 -10.07 5.77
CA ALA A 148 31.47 -9.52 6.71
C ALA A 148 31.43 -7.98 6.75
N GLY A 149 32.10 -7.40 7.75
CA GLY A 149 32.26 -5.96 7.91
C GLY A 149 30.99 -5.27 8.41
N LEU A 150 30.72 -4.04 7.96
CA LEU A 150 29.54 -3.28 8.41
C LEU A 150 28.20 -3.94 8.03
N ALA A 151 28.21 -4.86 7.05
CA ALA A 151 27.02 -5.59 6.62
C ALA A 151 26.73 -6.84 7.47
N GLU A 152 27.67 -7.26 8.32
CA GLU A 152 27.51 -8.39 9.25
C GLU A 152 26.35 -8.12 10.22
N GLY A 153 26.32 -6.94 10.82
CA GLY A 153 25.29 -6.52 11.79
C GLY A 153 23.96 -6.07 11.18
N ARG A 154 23.71 -6.32 9.88
CA ARG A 154 22.52 -5.83 9.17
C ARG A 154 21.20 -6.25 9.82
N LEU A 155 21.13 -7.48 10.34
CA LEU A 155 19.99 -8.04 11.06
C LEU A 155 20.18 -8.03 12.59
N GLY A 156 21.08 -7.20 13.11
CA GLY A 156 21.27 -7.03 14.55
C GLY A 156 20.09 -6.33 15.22
N GLU A 157 19.97 -6.50 16.55
CA GLU A 157 18.92 -5.87 17.37
C GLU A 157 18.92 -4.34 17.24
N ASP A 158 20.10 -3.71 17.13
CA ASP A 158 20.23 -2.26 16.93
C ASP A 158 19.50 -1.75 15.69
N ASN A 159 19.42 -2.58 14.65
CA ASN A 159 18.78 -2.23 13.38
C ASN A 159 17.31 -2.66 13.33
N ARG A 160 16.76 -3.33 14.35
CA ARG A 160 15.43 -3.96 14.29
C ARG A 160 14.30 -3.02 13.93
N ARG A 161 14.38 -1.75 14.36
CA ARG A 161 13.39 -0.70 14.02
C ARG A 161 13.52 -0.17 12.59
N ASP A 162 14.70 -0.30 12.00
CA ASP A 162 15.04 0.14 10.64
C ASP A 162 14.77 -0.96 9.59
N LEU A 163 14.24 -2.12 9.99
CA LEU A 163 13.96 -3.23 9.08
C LEU A 163 12.55 -3.16 8.46
N VAL A 164 12.47 -3.51 7.18
CA VAL A 164 11.22 -3.71 6.42
C VAL A 164 11.21 -5.04 5.72
N ALA A 165 10.02 -5.63 5.62
CA ALA A 165 9.77 -6.74 4.73
C ALA A 165 9.20 -6.21 3.41
N VAL A 166 9.93 -6.42 2.31
CA VAL A 166 9.45 -6.16 0.95
C VAL A 166 8.54 -7.31 0.57
N ARG A 167 7.29 -7.25 1.06
CA ARG A 167 6.26 -8.21 0.68
C ARG A 167 5.69 -7.79 -0.66
N ARG A 168 5.40 -8.76 -1.52
CA ARG A 168 4.35 -8.51 -2.53
C ARG A 168 3.11 -8.05 -1.76
N PRO A 169 2.37 -7.03 -2.21
CA PRO A 169 1.08 -6.68 -1.64
C PRO A 169 0.20 -7.91 -1.78
N ALA A 170 0.24 -8.74 -0.75
CA ALA A 170 -0.57 -9.91 -0.67
C ALA A 170 -1.95 -9.34 -0.41
N GLN A 171 -2.83 -9.50 -1.37
CA GLN A 171 -4.27 -9.54 -1.16
C GLN A 171 -4.55 -10.72 -0.20
N LYS A 172 -4.02 -10.64 1.03
CA LYS A 172 -4.16 -11.60 2.13
C LYS A 172 -5.27 -10.98 2.97
N ASP A 173 -6.50 -11.29 2.56
CA ASP A 173 -7.73 -10.80 3.14
C ASP A 173 -7.69 -10.94 4.67
N LEU A 174 -8.16 -9.90 5.36
CA LEU A 174 -8.20 -9.81 6.82
C LEU A 174 -8.96 -11.00 7.45
N LEU A 175 -9.93 -11.55 6.72
CA LEU A 175 -10.64 -12.79 7.06
C LEU A 175 -9.73 -14.01 7.12
N SER A 176 -8.73 -14.07 6.25
CA SER A 176 -7.80 -15.21 6.20
C SER A 176 -6.95 -15.27 7.47
N ARG A 177 -6.56 -14.11 8.03
CA ARG A 177 -5.90 -14.06 9.35
C ARG A 177 -6.87 -14.37 10.49
N PHE A 178 -8.08 -13.81 10.45
CA PHE A 178 -9.08 -14.02 11.50
C PHE A 178 -9.57 -15.49 11.58
N LEU A 179 -9.80 -16.14 10.44
CA LEU A 179 -10.14 -17.57 10.38
C LEU A 179 -8.94 -18.44 10.76
N GLN A 180 -7.72 -18.06 10.39
CA GLN A 180 -6.54 -18.84 10.71
C GLN A 180 -6.16 -18.78 12.20
N ASP A 181 -6.43 -17.65 12.86
CA ASP A 181 -6.15 -17.46 14.29
C ASP A 181 -7.32 -17.92 15.20
N HIS A 182 -8.53 -18.11 14.67
CA HIS A 182 -9.74 -18.37 15.49
C HIS A 182 -10.53 -19.64 15.14
N TRP A 183 -10.21 -20.41 14.09
CA TRP A 183 -10.98 -21.61 13.71
C TRP A 183 -10.29 -22.94 13.97
N MET A 184 -11.02 -23.84 14.65
CA MET A 184 -10.56 -25.12 15.22
C MET A 184 -10.59 -26.33 14.27
N PHE A 185 -10.83 -26.18 12.96
CA PHE A 185 -10.87 -27.33 12.06
C PHE A 185 -9.59 -27.47 11.22
N LYS A 186 -8.71 -28.37 11.65
CA LYS A 186 -7.74 -29.02 10.76
C LYS A 186 -8.50 -29.78 9.68
N VAL A 187 -8.59 -29.22 8.48
CA VAL A 187 -8.93 -29.98 7.27
C VAL A 187 -7.73 -29.88 6.33
N CYS A 188 -7.23 -31.05 5.92
CA CYS A 188 -6.03 -31.24 5.11
C CYS A 188 -6.05 -30.41 3.82
N PRO A 189 -4.92 -29.79 3.41
CA PRO A 189 -4.86 -29.02 2.19
C PRO A 189 -4.60 -29.97 1.02
N SER A 190 -5.67 -30.42 0.40
CA SER A 190 -5.63 -30.93 -0.95
C SER A 190 -6.94 -30.52 -1.61
N LEU A 191 -6.84 -29.54 -2.52
CA LEU A 191 -7.85 -29.26 -3.54
C LEU A 191 -9.07 -28.38 -3.14
N TYR A 192 -8.89 -27.07 -2.86
CA TYR A 192 -9.95 -26.08 -3.14
C TYR A 192 -9.39 -24.68 -3.54
N PRO A 193 -10.00 -23.99 -4.52
CA PRO A 193 -9.53 -22.69 -5.00
C PRO A 193 -9.88 -21.54 -4.03
N ARG A 194 -8.88 -20.67 -3.85
CA ARG A 194 -8.70 -19.58 -2.87
C ARG A 194 -9.67 -18.39 -2.93
N THR A 195 -10.81 -18.48 -3.62
CA THR A 195 -11.78 -17.37 -3.77
C THR A 195 -13.21 -17.73 -3.33
N GLY A 196 -13.45 -18.98 -2.96
CA GLY A 196 -14.80 -19.47 -2.64
C GLY A 196 -15.27 -19.28 -1.19
N VAL A 197 -14.41 -18.90 -0.25
CA VAL A 197 -14.77 -18.97 1.18
C VAL A 197 -15.77 -17.87 1.55
N SER A 198 -15.56 -16.63 1.11
CA SER A 198 -16.48 -15.52 1.38
C SER A 198 -17.83 -15.70 0.68
N THR A 199 -17.83 -16.25 -0.54
CA THR A 199 -19.07 -16.52 -1.28
C THR A 199 -19.85 -17.68 -0.67
N VAL A 200 -19.16 -18.70 -0.17
CA VAL A 200 -19.78 -19.82 0.56
C VAL A 200 -20.39 -19.34 1.87
N VAL A 201 -19.70 -18.51 2.66
CA VAL A 201 -20.27 -17.94 3.90
C VAL A 201 -21.48 -17.05 3.60
N ALA A 202 -21.39 -16.17 2.60
CA ALA A 202 -22.52 -15.34 2.17
C ALA A 202 -23.72 -16.18 1.69
N ALA A 203 -23.48 -17.26 0.95
CA ALA A 203 -24.52 -18.18 0.49
C ALA A 203 -25.17 -18.94 1.65
N ILE A 204 -24.39 -19.38 2.64
CA ILE A 204 -24.91 -20.03 3.85
C ILE A 204 -25.75 -19.05 4.67
N LEU A 205 -25.33 -17.78 4.79
CA LEU A 205 -26.12 -16.74 5.46
C LEU A 205 -27.43 -16.44 4.70
N LEU A 206 -27.42 -16.44 3.36
CA LEU A 206 -28.60 -16.31 2.52
C LEU A 206 -29.59 -17.47 2.73
N LEU A 207 -29.11 -18.70 2.56
CA LEU A 207 -29.95 -19.89 2.70
C LEU A 207 -30.44 -20.08 4.13
N GLY A 208 -29.57 -19.82 5.12
CA GLY A 208 -29.89 -19.88 6.54
C GLY A 208 -30.97 -18.87 6.95
N ALA A 209 -30.89 -17.63 6.46
CA ALA A 209 -31.91 -16.62 6.72
C ALA A 209 -33.28 -17.01 6.16
N ILE A 210 -33.33 -17.53 4.93
CA ILE A 210 -34.58 -17.99 4.29
C ILE A 210 -35.19 -19.15 5.07
N VAL A 211 -34.38 -20.13 5.49
CA VAL A 211 -34.86 -21.27 6.29
C VAL A 211 -35.35 -20.81 7.66
N LEU A 212 -34.64 -19.91 8.35
CA LEU A 212 -35.05 -19.41 9.67
C LEU A 212 -36.34 -18.59 9.59
N LEU A 213 -36.50 -17.77 8.54
CA LEU A 213 -37.71 -17.00 8.29
C LEU A 213 -38.94 -17.88 8.00
N ARG A 214 -38.76 -19.12 7.52
CA ARG A 214 -39.88 -20.08 7.40
C ARG A 214 -40.30 -20.69 8.72
N LEU A 215 -39.39 -20.78 9.70
CA LEU A 215 -39.67 -21.38 11.00
C LEU A 215 -40.30 -20.39 11.98
N LEU A 216 -40.03 -19.09 11.79
CA LEU A 216 -40.61 -18.02 12.60
C LEU A 216 -41.99 -17.63 12.06
N ARG A 217 -43.03 -17.88 12.87
CA ARG A 217 -44.43 -17.56 12.55
C ARG A 217 -44.91 -16.22 13.12
N GLU A 218 -44.11 -15.63 14.00
CA GLU A 218 -44.37 -14.36 14.69
C GLU A 218 -43.82 -13.17 13.91
N GLU A 219 -44.65 -12.16 13.64
CA GLU A 219 -44.29 -10.98 12.81
C GLU A 219 -43.15 -10.16 13.43
N ASN A 220 -43.17 -9.99 14.75
CA ASN A 220 -42.13 -9.25 15.47
C ASN A 220 -40.77 -9.97 15.46
N ALA A 221 -40.78 -11.31 15.56
CA ALA A 221 -39.56 -12.12 15.49
C ALA A 221 -38.99 -12.14 14.06
N GLN A 222 -39.86 -12.07 13.06
CA GLN A 222 -39.48 -12.03 11.65
C GLN A 222 -38.71 -10.76 11.31
N LEU A 223 -39.18 -9.58 11.77
CA LEU A 223 -38.47 -8.31 11.63
C LEU A 223 -37.09 -8.33 12.30
N GLY A 224 -37.01 -8.90 13.51
CA GLY A 224 -35.75 -9.08 14.24
C GLY A 224 -34.75 -9.97 13.49
N ALA A 225 -35.22 -11.06 12.88
CA ALA A 225 -34.37 -11.95 12.09
C ALA A 225 -33.81 -11.25 10.83
N ILE A 226 -34.61 -10.45 10.12
CA ILE A 226 -34.14 -9.69 8.94
C ILE A 226 -33.02 -8.73 9.34
N ALA A 227 -33.21 -7.95 10.42
CA ALA A 227 -32.21 -6.99 10.91
C ALA A 227 -30.92 -7.71 11.34
N MET A 228 -31.03 -8.83 12.04
CA MET A 228 -29.89 -9.62 12.49
C MET A 228 -29.08 -10.18 11.31
N PHE A 229 -29.74 -10.79 10.33
CA PHE A 229 -29.06 -11.37 9.17
C PHE A 229 -28.50 -10.33 8.19
N THR A 230 -29.15 -9.17 8.04
CA THR A 230 -28.59 -8.06 7.23
C THR A 230 -27.32 -7.50 7.85
N VAL A 231 -27.27 -7.35 9.18
CA VAL A 231 -26.05 -6.95 9.90
C VAL A 231 -24.96 -8.01 9.77
N LEU A 232 -25.30 -9.30 9.95
CA LEU A 232 -24.34 -10.39 9.77
C LEU A 232 -23.79 -10.47 8.35
N PHE A 233 -24.64 -10.28 7.33
CA PHE A 233 -24.23 -10.22 5.94
C PHE A 233 -23.30 -9.02 5.68
N ALA A 234 -23.70 -7.83 6.12
CA ALA A 234 -22.89 -6.62 5.98
C ALA A 234 -21.54 -6.73 6.70
N ALA A 235 -21.50 -7.36 7.88
CA ALA A 235 -20.25 -7.64 8.58
C ALA A 235 -19.40 -8.68 7.84
N SER A 236 -20.02 -9.74 7.30
CA SER A 236 -19.34 -10.80 6.56
C SER A 236 -18.72 -10.33 5.24
N VAL A 237 -19.32 -9.31 4.61
CA VAL A 237 -18.79 -8.70 3.37
C VAL A 237 -17.90 -7.52 3.70
N GLY A 238 -18.26 -6.66 4.66
CA GLY A 238 -17.57 -5.40 4.93
C GLY A 238 -16.31 -5.47 5.79
N VAL A 239 -16.22 -6.42 6.72
CA VAL A 239 -14.99 -6.60 7.54
C VAL A 239 -13.84 -7.20 6.72
N PRO A 240 -14.08 -8.15 5.77
CA PRO A 240 -12.98 -8.80 5.06
C PRO A 240 -12.75 -8.41 3.62
N THR A 241 -13.73 -7.86 2.91
CA THR A 241 -13.52 -7.48 1.51
C THR A 241 -12.98 -6.06 1.42
N ASN A 242 -11.94 -5.85 0.61
CA ASN A 242 -11.51 -4.53 0.18
C ASN A 242 -12.47 -3.98 -0.91
N ALA A 243 -13.76 -4.25 -0.75
CA ALA A 243 -14.80 -3.78 -1.66
C ALA A 243 -15.00 -2.29 -1.45
N ARG A 244 -15.29 -1.58 -2.54
CA ARG A 244 -15.58 -0.15 -2.44
C ARG A 244 -16.83 0.02 -1.59
N ARG A 245 -16.90 1.08 -0.78
CA ARG A 245 -18.07 1.36 0.09
C ARG A 245 -19.39 1.26 -0.69
N ALA A 246 -19.41 1.74 -1.94
CA ALA A 246 -20.57 1.65 -2.84
C ALA A 246 -21.02 0.21 -3.15
N GLU A 247 -20.09 -0.74 -3.34
CA GLU A 247 -20.39 -2.14 -3.65
C GLU A 247 -21.00 -2.87 -2.44
N ILE A 248 -20.54 -2.53 -1.23
CA ILE A 248 -21.08 -3.07 0.02
C ILE A 248 -22.52 -2.58 0.22
N PHE A 249 -22.78 -1.30 -0.02
CA PHE A 249 -24.14 -0.75 0.05
C PHE A 249 -25.08 -1.38 -0.97
N ALA A 250 -24.64 -1.54 -2.23
CA ALA A 250 -25.43 -2.18 -3.26
C ALA A 250 -25.76 -3.64 -2.91
N SER A 251 -24.77 -4.41 -2.44
CA SER A 251 -24.95 -5.82 -2.09
C SER A 251 -25.86 -6.00 -0.87
N THR A 252 -25.72 -5.15 0.15
CA THR A 252 -26.56 -5.19 1.36
C THR A 252 -28.00 -4.77 1.05
N ALA A 253 -28.20 -3.77 0.20
CA ALA A 253 -29.54 -3.37 -0.26
C ALA A 253 -30.23 -4.49 -1.05
N ALA A 254 -29.50 -5.15 -1.95
CA ALA A 254 -30.03 -6.29 -2.70
C ALA A 254 -30.42 -7.45 -1.77
N TYR A 255 -29.58 -7.78 -0.80
CA TYR A 255 -29.85 -8.81 0.20
C TYR A 255 -31.10 -8.49 1.05
N ALA A 256 -31.18 -7.27 1.57
CA ALA A 256 -32.33 -6.81 2.35
C ALA A 256 -33.64 -6.87 1.54
N ALA A 257 -33.60 -6.47 0.27
CA ALA A 257 -34.76 -6.54 -0.62
C ALA A 257 -35.28 -7.98 -0.79
N VAL A 258 -34.39 -8.96 -0.97
CA VAL A 258 -34.78 -10.37 -1.11
C VAL A 258 -35.46 -10.90 0.17
N LEU A 259 -34.93 -10.57 1.35
CA LEU A 259 -35.54 -10.98 2.62
C LEU A 259 -36.92 -10.35 2.82
N VAL A 260 -37.07 -9.04 2.54
CA VAL A 260 -38.34 -8.32 2.70
C VAL A 260 -39.41 -8.85 1.75
N VAL A 261 -39.07 -9.11 0.49
CA VAL A 261 -40.01 -9.71 -0.48
C VAL A 261 -40.47 -11.09 -0.01
N PHE A 262 -39.54 -11.90 0.51
CA PHE A 262 -39.87 -13.23 1.03
C PHE A 262 -40.83 -13.17 2.23
N VAL A 263 -40.65 -12.18 3.12
CA VAL A 263 -41.55 -11.92 4.25
C VAL A 263 -42.93 -11.47 3.81
N SER A 264 -43.00 -10.54 2.85
CA SER A 264 -44.27 -10.04 2.30
C SER A 264 -45.10 -11.11 1.60
N SER A 265 -44.47 -12.19 1.12
CA SER A 265 -45.19 -13.32 0.52
C SER A 265 -45.86 -14.23 1.56
N ASN A 266 -45.42 -14.21 2.82
CA ASN A 266 -45.90 -15.11 3.87
C ASN A 266 -47.06 -14.52 4.70
N SER A 267 -47.19 -13.19 4.71
CA SER A 267 -48.24 -12.44 5.44
C SER A 267 -49.51 -12.16 4.63
N GLY A 268 -49.61 -12.69 3.40
CA GLY A 268 -50.76 -12.51 2.51
C GLY A 268 -51.98 -13.36 2.89
N SER A 269 -52.54 -13.21 4.09
CA SER A 269 -53.92 -13.63 4.37
C SER A 269 -54.89 -12.58 3.83
N CYS A 270 -55.41 -12.82 2.63
CA CYS A 270 -56.44 -11.99 2.00
C CYS A 270 -57.76 -12.06 2.79
N THR A 271 -58.05 -11.04 3.58
CA THR A 271 -59.43 -10.77 4.03
C THR A 271 -60.17 -10.08 2.89
N CYS A 272 -60.94 -10.84 2.13
CA CYS A 272 -61.97 -10.28 1.26
C CYS A 272 -63.03 -9.60 2.13
N VAL A 273 -63.10 -8.27 2.08
CA VAL A 273 -64.25 -7.51 2.60
C VAL A 273 -65.39 -7.72 1.60
N SER A 274 -66.37 -8.55 1.94
CA SER A 274 -67.66 -8.55 1.26
C SER A 274 -68.35 -7.23 1.58
N GLY A 275 -68.46 -6.36 0.58
CA GLY A 275 -69.34 -5.20 0.63
C GLY A 275 -70.80 -5.67 0.63
N ASN A 276 -71.55 -5.27 1.66
CA ASN A 276 -73.01 -5.25 1.64
C ASN A 276 -73.52 -4.06 0.84
#